data_AF-A0A662TGU4-F1
#
_entry.id   AF-A0A662TGU4-F1
#
_cell.length_a   1.000
_cell.length_b   1.000
_cell.length_c   1.000
_cell.angle_alpha   90.00
_cell.angle_beta   90.00
_cell.angle_gamma   90.00
#
_symmetry.space_group_name_H-M   'P 1'
#
loop_
_entity.id
_entity.type
_entity.pdbx_description
1 polymer ?
#
loop_
_entity_poly.entity_id
_entity_poly.type
_entity_poly.pdbx_seq_one_letter_code
_entity_poly.pdbx_strand_id
1 'polypeptide(L)' 'RKLTTEIEKGEGGKVARREQRRILVRFLKKYPKIIASNGRSYGPFKEEDLAYLPSLDVRFLKDRKIVEEIQ' A
#
# COMPACT_ATOMS: atom_id res chain seq x y z
N ARG A 1 -3.26 38.71 6.81
CA ARG A 1 -4.54 38.45 6.12
C ARG A 1 -4.33 37.29 5.14
N LYS A 2 -5.28 36.35 5.11
CA LYS A 2 -5.26 35.05 4.41
C LYS A 2 -4.94 35.15 2.91
N LEU A 3 -4.36 34.09 2.35
CA LEU A 3 -4.89 33.42 1.16
C LEU A 3 -4.55 31.92 1.22
N THR A 4 -5.61 31.13 1.19
CA THR A 4 -5.65 29.68 1.03
C THR A 4 -5.45 29.32 -0.44
N THR A 5 -4.65 28.31 -0.73
CA THR A 5 -4.65 27.57 -2.00
C THR A 5 -4.73 26.09 -1.63
N GLU A 6 -5.92 25.51 -1.68
CA GLU A 6 -6.50 24.89 -2.88
C GLU A 6 -5.92 23.47 -3.10
N ILE A 7 -6.75 22.53 -2.66
CA ILE A 7 -6.87 21.12 -3.00
C ILE A 7 -6.24 20.80 -4.38
N GLU A 8 -5.04 20.25 -4.39
CA GLU A 8 -4.49 19.60 -5.57
C GLU A 8 -5.09 18.19 -5.72
N LYS A 9 -6.28 18.17 -6.33
CA LYS A 9 -6.87 16.98 -6.94
C LYS A 9 -6.07 16.69 -8.22
N GLY A 10 -4.87 16.16 -8.07
CA GLY A 10 -4.04 15.71 -9.18
C GLY A 10 -4.57 14.40 -9.75
N GLU A 11 -5.20 14.48 -10.91
CA GLU A 11 -5.48 13.35 -11.78
C GLU A 11 -4.15 12.65 -12.12
N GLY A 12 -3.81 11.62 -11.34
CA GLY A 12 -2.64 10.78 -11.57
C GLY A 12 -2.79 10.13 -12.94
N GLY A 13 -2.06 10.66 -13.91
CA GLY A 13 -2.06 10.23 -15.30
C GLY A 13 -2.10 8.71 -15.43
N LYS A 14 -2.90 8.26 -16.40
CA LYS A 14 -3.00 6.86 -16.84
C LYS A 14 -1.67 6.44 -17.48
N VAL A 15 -0.59 6.39 -16.70
CA VAL A 15 0.52 5.49 -16.99
C VAL A 15 -0.13 4.12 -16.94
N ALA A 16 -0.14 3.41 -18.07
CA ALA A 16 -0.59 2.03 -18.14
C ALA A 16 0.23 1.22 -17.13
N ARG A 17 -0.24 1.19 -15.88
CA ARG A 17 0.33 0.41 -14.80
C ARG A 17 0.17 -1.02 -15.29
N ARG A 18 1.26 -1.62 -15.79
CA ARG A 18 1.37 -3.08 -15.88
C ARG A 18 0.74 -3.61 -14.60
N GLU A 19 -0.32 -4.41 -14.72
CA GLU A 19 -0.99 -4.96 -13.55
C GLU A 19 0.05 -5.76 -12.76
N GLN A 20 0.60 -5.13 -11.73
CA GLN A 20 1.54 -5.78 -10.84
C GLN A 20 0.74 -6.85 -10.10
N ARG A 21 1.21 -8.10 -10.18
CA ARG A 21 0.62 -9.23 -9.45
C ARG A 21 0.43 -8.81 -8.00
N ARG A 22 -0.82 -8.91 -7.52
CA ARG A 22 -1.15 -8.65 -6.12
C ARG A 22 -1.22 -9.98 -5.37
N ILE A 23 -0.82 -9.95 -4.11
CA ILE A 23 -0.79 -11.11 -3.23
C ILE A 23 -1.63 -10.78 -2.00
N LEU A 24 -2.48 -11.71 -1.58
CA LEU A 24 -3.23 -11.60 -0.33
C LEU A 24 -2.28 -11.88 0.84
N VAL A 25 -2.25 -10.97 1.79
CA VAL A 25 -1.42 -11.11 2.99
C VAL A 25 -2.21 -10.84 4.25
N ARG A 26 -1.76 -11.44 5.36
CA ARG A 26 -2.20 -11.14 6.73
C ARG A 26 -1.12 -10.39 7.47
N PHE A 27 -1.48 -9.30 8.12
CA PHE A 27 -0.56 -8.51 8.95
C PHE A 27 -0.37 -9.19 10.31
N LEU A 28 0.89 -9.41 10.70
CA LEU A 28 1.26 -10.06 11.96
C LEU A 28 1.34 -9.08 13.14
N LYS A 29 1.19 -7.78 12.89
CA LYS A 29 1.24 -6.71 13.88
C LYS A 29 0.71 -5.40 13.28
N LYS A 30 0.41 -4.43 14.14
CA LYS A 30 0.08 -3.07 13.70
C LYS A 30 1.17 -2.51 12.77
N TYR A 31 0.75 -1.89 11.67
CA TYR A 31 1.66 -1.32 10.69
C TYR A 31 1.12 0.01 10.15
N PRO A 32 1.95 1.05 10.01
CA PRO A 32 1.49 2.36 9.59
C PRO A 32 1.00 2.36 8.13
N LYS A 33 0.35 3.46 7.76
CA LYS A 33 0.02 3.74 6.36
C LYS A 33 1.29 3.77 5.51
N ILE A 34 1.27 3.12 4.35
CA ILE A 34 2.39 3.08 3.40
C ILE A 34 2.01 3.57 2.02
N ILE A 35 3.00 4.03 1.26
CA ILE A 35 2.92 4.21 -0.19
C ILE A 35 3.68 3.04 -0.82
N ALA A 36 2.97 2.22 -1.59
CA ALA A 36 3.52 1.00 -2.19
C ALA A 36 4.25 1.29 -3.51
N SER A 37 4.93 0.29 -4.08
CA SER A 37 5.67 0.41 -5.35
C SER A 37 4.81 0.81 -6.54
N ASN A 38 3.50 0.60 -6.45
CA ASN A 38 2.56 1.04 -7.48
C ASN A 38 2.16 2.52 -7.33
N GLY A 39 2.60 3.24 -6.28
CA GLY A 39 2.25 4.63 -5.99
C GLY A 39 0.88 4.82 -5.35
N ARG A 40 0.21 3.75 -4.91
CA ARG A 40 -1.04 3.84 -4.14
C ARG A 40 -0.75 3.78 -2.64
N SER A 41 -1.59 4.44 -1.86
CA SER A 41 -1.55 4.37 -0.40
C SER A 41 -2.33 3.16 0.12
N TYR A 42 -1.82 2.53 1.17
CA TYR A 42 -2.40 1.36 1.83
C TYR A 42 -2.33 1.50 3.35
N GLY A 43 -3.32 0.95 4.06
CA GLY A 43 -3.39 0.99 5.51
C GLY A 43 -3.85 2.34 6.08
N PRO A 44 -3.63 2.60 7.39
CA PRO A 44 -2.88 1.78 8.35
C PRO A 44 -3.53 0.42 8.64
N PHE A 45 -2.75 -0.53 9.16
CA PHE A 45 -3.15 -1.91 9.40
C PHE A 45 -3.05 -2.28 10.88
N LYS A 46 -3.97 -3.12 11.33
CA LYS A 46 -3.95 -3.83 12.61
C LYS A 46 -3.36 -5.23 12.42
N GLU A 47 -3.06 -5.89 13.54
CA GLU A 47 -2.77 -7.32 13.55
C GLU A 47 -3.99 -8.11 13.03
N GLU A 48 -3.74 -9.19 12.30
CA GLU A 48 -4.69 -10.02 11.57
C GLU A 48 -5.39 -9.37 10.36
N ASP A 49 -5.16 -8.08 10.07
CA ASP A 49 -5.77 -7.44 8.89
C ASP A 49 -5.32 -8.12 7.60
N LEU A 50 -6.27 -8.31 6.67
CA LEU A 50 -6.03 -8.87 5.35
C LEU A 50 -5.94 -7.77 4.28
N ALA A 51 -4.97 -7.86 3.38
CA ALA A 51 -4.82 -6.90 2.29
C ALA A 51 -4.22 -7.52 1.02
N TYR A 52 -4.64 -7.01 -0.13
CA TYR A 52 -3.97 -7.27 -1.41
C TYR A 52 -2.92 -6.20 -1.68
N LEU A 53 -1.65 -6.60 -1.64
CA LEU A 53 -0.51 -5.72 -1.87
C LEU A 53 0.27 -6.13 -3.12
N PRO A 54 1.00 -5.20 -3.78
CA PRO A 54 1.89 -5.57 -4.89
C PRO A 54 2.96 -6.57 -4.44
N SER A 55 3.25 -7.54 -5.29
CA SER A 55 4.20 -8.62 -4.97
C SER A 55 5.59 -8.12 -4.55
N LEU A 56 6.04 -6.99 -5.11
CA LEU A 56 7.33 -6.37 -4.76
C LEU A 56 7.34 -5.89 -3.31
N ASP A 57 6.27 -5.25 -2.85
CA ASP A 57 6.15 -4.80 -1.46
C ASP A 57 5.97 -5.97 -0.50
N VAL A 58 5.21 -7.00 -0.90
CA VAL A 58 4.98 -8.19 -0.07
C VAL A 58 6.29 -8.91 0.26
N ARG A 59 7.21 -9.04 -0.69
CA ARG A 59 8.53 -9.63 -0.43
C ARG A 59 9.26 -8.90 0.70
N PHE A 60 9.33 -7.57 0.62
CA PHE A 60 10.00 -6.75 1.63
C PHE A 60 9.33 -6.85 3.01
N LEU A 61 7.98 -6.87 3.06
CA LEU A 61 7.25 -7.00 4.31
C LEU A 61 7.38 -8.39 4.93
N LYS A 62 7.43 -9.46 4.13
CA LYS A 62 7.68 -10.84 4.58
C LYS A 62 9.08 -10.99 5.17
N ASP A 63 10.11 -10.46 4.51
CA ASP A 63 11.51 -10.52 4.98
C ASP A 63 11.68 -9.88 6.37
N ARG A 64 10.85 -8.86 6.67
CA ARG A 64 10.81 -8.15 7.96
C ARG A 64 9.83 -8.76 8.98
N LYS A 65 9.20 -9.89 8.67
CA LYS A 65 8.19 -10.55 9.50
C LYS A 65 7.06 -9.59 9.91
N ILE A 66 6.57 -8.81 8.96
CA ILE A 66 5.42 -7.89 9.15
C ILE A 66 4.14 -8.55 8.65
N VAL A 67 4.24 -9.32 7.57
CA VAL A 67 3.10 -10.01 6.96
C VAL A 67 3.43 -11.46 6.67
N GLU A 68 2.39 -12.27 6.53
CA GLU A 68 2.43 -13.58 5.90
C GLU A 68 1.53 -13.63 4.66
N GLU A 69 1.84 -14.50 3.71
CA GLU A 69 1.02 -14.71 2.53
C GLU A 69 -0.04 -15.78 2.80
N ILE A 70 -1.28 -15.50 2.40
CA ILE A 70 -2.37 -16.47 2.44
C ILE A 70 -2.53 -17.07 1.05
N GLN A 71 -2.49 -18.41 0.97
CA GLN A 71 -2.75 -19.18 -0.25
C GLN A 71 -4.24 -19.40 -0.47
#